data_AF-A0A7C4ATA7-F1
#
_entry.id   AF-A0A7C4ATA7-F1
#
_cell.length_a   1.000
_cell.length_b   1.000
_cell.length_c   1.000
_cell.angle_alpha   90.00
_cell.angle_beta   90.00
_cell.angle_gamma   90.00
#
_symmetry.space_group_name_H-M   'P 1'
#
loop_
_entity.id
_entity.type
_entity.pdbx_description
1 polymer ?
#
loop_
_entity_poly.entity_id
_entity_poly.type
_entity_poly.pdbx_seq_one_letter_code
_entity_poly.pdbx_strand_id
1 'polypeptide(L)'
;MRLRRLVVKPDLPAELHVLRNLAMNLWFSWNPDSSRLFQMLEPDLWEETGHNPVLLLSRLSSERMAEILQDPSLMSAIADLSNAFEEYVSNPGNYSFNLERPIDYRIAYFSMEYGLAECVPIYSGGLGVLSGDHLKSASNLCFPLIGMGLLYQKGYFKQYLNVDGWQQELYPDNDFYNMPISPVVDGA
;
A
#
# COMPACT_ATOMS: atom_id res chain seq x y z
N MET A 1 -1.15 -1.03 -34.92
CA MET A 1 -0.95 0.27 -34.23
C MET A 1 -0.68 -0.02 -32.76
N ARG A 2 0.54 0.21 -32.28
CA ARG A 2 0.96 -0.12 -30.90
C ARG A 2 0.66 1.11 -30.02
N LEU A 3 -0.47 1.13 -29.34
CA LEU A 3 -0.80 2.19 -28.39
C LEU A 3 0.23 2.16 -27.25
N ARG A 4 1.06 3.20 -27.13
CA ARG A 4 1.92 3.41 -25.96
C ARG A 4 1.12 4.22 -24.96
N ARG A 5 0.77 3.60 -23.83
CA ARG A 5 0.14 4.28 -22.70
C ARG A 5 1.23 5.09 -21.98
N LEU A 6 1.15 6.42 -22.04
CA LEU A 6 2.00 7.31 -21.26
C LEU A 6 1.32 7.52 -19.90
N VAL A 7 1.95 7.04 -18.83
CA VAL A 7 1.51 7.32 -17.46
C VAL A 7 2.19 8.61 -17.04
N VAL A 8 1.45 9.72 -17.01
CA VAL A 8 1.93 10.99 -16.48
C VAL A 8 1.75 10.92 -14.97
N LYS A 9 2.84 10.72 -14.24
CA LYS A 9 2.84 10.90 -12.77
C LYS A 9 3.03 12.40 -12.51
N PRO A 10 2.17 13.05 -11.71
CA PRO A 10 2.47 14.41 -11.27
C PRO A 10 3.81 14.40 -10.54
N ASP A 11 4.61 15.42 -10.81
CA ASP A 11 5.86 15.57 -10.10
C ASP A 11 5.56 16.11 -8.70
N LEU A 12 5.83 15.28 -7.69
CA LEU A 12 5.76 15.76 -6.31
C LEU A 12 6.97 16.68 -6.07
N PRO A 13 6.81 17.80 -5.35
CA PRO A 13 7.93 18.58 -4.85
C PRO A 13 8.95 17.70 -4.12
N ALA A 14 10.23 18.11 -4.15
CA ALA A 14 11.33 17.31 -3.60
C ALA A 14 11.13 16.98 -2.11
N GLU A 15 10.56 17.93 -1.37
CA GLU A 15 10.24 17.83 0.05
C GLU A 15 9.16 16.77 0.34
N LEU A 16 8.31 16.46 -0.65
CA LEU A 16 7.22 15.47 -0.53
C LEU A 16 7.57 14.12 -1.14
N HIS A 17 8.77 13.94 -1.72
CA HIS A 17 9.18 12.67 -2.31
C HIS A 17 9.15 11.50 -1.31
N VAL A 18 9.36 11.77 -0.02
CA VAL A 18 9.28 10.79 1.05
C VAL A 18 7.91 10.09 1.11
N LEU A 19 6.83 10.81 0.81
CA LEU A 19 5.47 10.26 0.78
C LEU A 19 5.34 9.16 -0.28
N ARG A 20 6.11 9.24 -1.37
CA ARG A 20 6.11 8.19 -2.41
C ARG A 20 6.67 6.88 -1.87
N ASN A 21 7.72 6.93 -1.05
CA ASN A 21 8.32 5.74 -0.45
C ASN A 21 7.35 5.09 0.54
N LEU A 22 6.70 5.90 1.38
CA LEU A 22 5.65 5.47 2.30
C LEU A 22 4.46 4.86 1.56
N ALA A 23 3.99 5.53 0.50
CA ALA A 23 2.84 5.07 -0.30
C ALA A 23 3.10 3.75 -1.01
N MET A 24 4.34 3.49 -1.44
CA MET A 24 4.73 2.25 -2.13
C MET A 24 5.01 1.08 -1.19
N ASN A 25 5.04 1.30 0.13
CA ASN A 25 5.25 0.24 1.11
C ASN A 25 3.93 -0.05 1.85
N LEU A 26 3.45 -1.29 1.76
CA LEU A 26 2.16 -1.68 2.33
C LEU A 26 2.05 -1.49 3.86
N TRP A 27 3.13 -1.19 4.56
CA TRP A 27 3.13 -0.82 5.98
C TRP A 27 2.06 0.22 6.34
N PHE A 28 1.72 1.14 5.43
CA PHE A 28 0.63 2.10 5.64
C PHE A 28 -0.71 1.45 6.03
N SER A 29 -0.97 0.22 5.58
CA SER A 29 -2.24 -0.48 5.74
C SER A 29 -2.43 -1.13 7.12
N TRP A 30 -1.37 -1.22 7.94
CA TRP A 30 -1.46 -1.67 9.33
C TRP A 30 -0.73 -0.76 10.33
N ASN A 31 -0.21 0.38 9.86
CA ASN A 31 0.27 1.46 10.71
C ASN A 31 -0.80 2.57 10.80
N PRO A 32 -1.42 2.79 11.97
CA PRO A 32 -2.49 3.79 12.12
C PRO A 32 -2.05 5.22 11.83
N ASP A 33 -0.80 5.58 12.16
CA ASP A 33 -0.28 6.94 11.96
C ASP A 33 -0.06 7.24 10.48
N SER A 34 0.32 6.23 9.70
CA SER A 34 0.43 6.34 8.25
C SER A 34 -0.93 6.54 7.58
N SER A 35 -1.94 5.74 7.93
CA SER A 35 -3.30 5.92 7.44
C SER A 35 -3.86 7.30 7.81
N ARG A 36 -3.61 7.76 9.05
CA ARG A 36 -4.01 9.09 9.50
C ARG A 36 -3.30 10.19 8.72
N LEU A 37 -2.01 10.07 8.44
CA LEU A 37 -1.28 11.06 7.66
C LEU A 37 -1.89 11.20 6.26
N PHE A 38 -2.11 10.11 5.53
CA PHE A 38 -2.69 10.18 4.19
C PHE A 38 -4.10 10.79 4.20
N GLN A 39 -4.90 10.49 5.21
CA GLN A 39 -6.20 11.14 5.42
C GLN A 39 -6.04 12.66 5.68
N MET A 40 -5.04 13.08 6.47
CA MET A 40 -4.78 14.49 6.74
C MET A 40 -4.26 15.26 5.52
N LEU A 41 -3.59 14.60 4.58
CA LEU A 41 -3.14 15.24 3.34
C LEU A 41 -4.34 15.76 2.53
N GLU A 42 -5.33 14.90 2.31
CA GLU A 42 -6.56 15.27 1.59
C GLU A 42 -7.71 14.28 1.94
N PRO A 43 -8.60 14.63 2.89
CA PRO A 43 -9.59 13.68 3.42
C PRO A 43 -10.57 13.16 2.38
N ASP A 44 -11.09 14.04 1.53
CA ASP A 44 -12.08 13.65 0.52
C ASP A 44 -11.44 12.73 -0.53
N LEU A 45 -10.23 13.07 -0.97
CA LEU A 45 -9.49 12.28 -1.94
C LEU A 45 -9.06 10.92 -1.37
N TRP A 46 -8.80 10.83 -0.07
CA TRP A 46 -8.48 9.57 0.60
C TRP A 46 -9.63 8.55 0.52
N GLU A 47 -10.86 9.00 0.75
CA GLU A 47 -12.05 8.17 0.58
C GLU A 47 -12.31 7.85 -0.90
N GLU A 48 -12.23 8.85 -1.79
CA GLU A 48 -12.46 8.66 -3.23
C GLU A 48 -11.49 7.69 -3.89
N THR A 49 -10.26 7.62 -3.37
CA THR A 49 -9.22 6.72 -3.89
C THR A 49 -9.27 5.32 -3.27
N GLY A 50 -10.21 5.06 -2.35
CA GLY A 50 -10.34 3.78 -1.67
C GLY A 50 -9.12 3.46 -0.81
N HIS A 51 -8.67 4.43 -0.02
CA HIS A 51 -7.52 4.28 0.87
C HIS A 51 -6.22 3.92 0.12
N ASN A 52 -6.05 4.43 -1.10
CA ASN A 52 -4.89 4.18 -1.94
C ASN A 52 -3.93 5.38 -1.93
N PRO A 53 -2.82 5.33 -1.19
CA PRO A 53 -1.92 6.48 -1.09
C PRO A 53 -1.20 6.78 -2.40
N VAL A 54 -0.94 5.78 -3.25
CA VAL A 54 -0.31 5.99 -4.56
C VAL A 54 -1.24 6.80 -5.47
N LEU A 55 -2.52 6.41 -5.51
CA LEU A 55 -3.52 7.11 -6.31
C LEU A 55 -3.83 8.50 -5.72
N LEU A 56 -3.90 8.65 -4.40
CA LEU A 56 -4.06 9.95 -3.73
C LEU A 56 -2.95 10.91 -4.16
N LEU A 57 -1.68 10.52 -4.01
CA LEU A 57 -0.56 11.38 -4.37
C LEU A 57 -0.54 11.72 -5.87
N SER A 58 -1.04 10.82 -6.73
CA SER A 58 -1.16 11.07 -8.17
C SER A 58 -2.28 12.05 -8.56
N ARG A 59 -3.19 12.36 -7.61
CA ARG A 59 -4.35 13.24 -7.82
C ARG A 59 -4.30 14.53 -6.99
N LEU A 60 -3.29 14.69 -6.14
CA LEU A 60 -3.07 15.94 -5.42
C LEU A 60 -2.86 17.09 -6.41
N SER A 61 -3.56 18.20 -6.18
CA SER A 61 -3.39 19.42 -6.97
C SER A 61 -2.11 20.15 -6.59
N SER A 62 -1.59 20.97 -7.50
CA SER A 62 -0.43 21.82 -7.24
C SER A 62 -0.68 22.80 -6.10
N GLU A 63 -1.91 23.32 -6.02
CA GLU A 63 -2.36 24.21 -4.96
C GLU A 63 -2.30 23.50 -3.60
N ARG A 64 -2.83 22.28 -3.53
CA ARG A 64 -2.82 21.50 -2.28
C ARG A 64 -1.40 21.13 -1.85
N MET A 65 -0.54 20.75 -2.79
CA MET A 65 0.87 20.50 -2.49
C MET A 65 1.56 21.76 -1.94
N ALA A 66 1.28 22.95 -2.47
CA ALA A 66 1.82 24.20 -1.96
C ALA A 66 1.32 24.53 -0.54
N GLU A 67 0.04 24.25 -0.25
CA GLU A 67 -0.52 24.40 1.11
C GLU A 67 0.15 23.45 2.10
N ILE A 68 0.33 22.18 1.73
CA ILE A 68 1.02 21.17 2.55
C ILE A 68 2.42 21.66 2.93
N LEU A 69 3.18 22.19 1.96
CA LEU A 69 4.53 22.71 2.19
C LEU A 69 4.58 23.92 3.13
N GLN A 70 3.48 24.68 3.22
CA GLN A 70 3.36 25.85 4.08
C GLN A 70 2.79 25.52 5.46
N ASP A 71 2.31 24.29 5.70
CA ASP A 71 1.76 23.84 6.97
C ASP A 71 2.87 23.17 7.83
N PRO A 72 3.37 23.84 8.89
CA PRO A 72 4.44 23.29 9.71
C PRO A 72 4.02 22.04 10.48
N SER A 73 2.74 21.94 10.85
CA SER A 73 2.22 20.78 11.58
C SER A 73 2.16 19.56 10.68
N LEU A 74 1.71 19.72 9.44
CA LEU A 74 1.68 18.62 8.47
C LEU A 74 3.08 18.18 8.08
N MET A 75 3.99 19.13 7.82
CA MET A 75 5.38 18.82 7.50
C MET A 75 6.10 18.11 8.66
N SER A 76 5.82 18.49 9.91
CA SER A 76 6.31 17.75 11.08
C SER A 76 5.79 16.31 11.10
N ALA A 77 4.48 16.11 10.87
CA ALA A 77 3.88 14.78 10.85
C ALA A 77 4.46 13.89 9.73
N ILE A 78 4.75 14.46 8.55
CA ILE A 78 5.44 13.77 7.45
C ILE A 78 6.84 13.34 7.88
N ALA A 79 7.61 14.24 8.50
CA ALA A 79 8.96 13.96 8.97
C ALA A 79 8.98 12.89 10.07
N ASP A 80 8.07 12.99 11.05
CA ASP A 80 7.95 12.03 12.15
C ASP A 80 7.62 10.63 11.63
N LEU A 81 6.66 10.52 10.70
CA LEU A 81 6.32 9.24 10.09
C LEU A 81 7.46 8.68 9.24
N SER A 82 8.19 9.54 8.51
CA SER A 82 9.38 9.12 7.76
C SER A 82 10.42 8.51 8.68
N ASN A 83 10.72 9.16 9.80
CA ASN A 83 11.69 8.65 10.78
C ASN A 83 11.23 7.31 11.36
N ALA A 84 9.95 7.19 11.71
CA ALA A 84 9.38 5.94 12.20
C ALA A 84 9.43 4.82 11.15
N PHE A 85 9.22 5.15 9.87
CA PHE A 85 9.34 4.19 8.78
C PHE A 85 10.78 3.75 8.54
N GLU A 86 11.73 4.68 8.57
CA GLU A 86 13.15 4.38 8.46
C GLU A 86 13.61 3.49 9.61
N GLU A 87 13.16 3.76 10.84
CA GLU A 87 13.41 2.89 11.99
C GLU A 87 12.79 1.50 11.78
N TYR A 88 11.54 1.41 11.33
CA TYR A 88 10.86 0.15 11.06
C TYR A 88 11.60 -0.71 10.02
N VAL A 89 12.00 -0.12 8.90
CA VAL A 89 12.68 -0.85 7.80
C VAL A 89 14.14 -1.15 8.13
N SER A 90 14.82 -0.25 8.84
CA SER A 90 16.25 -0.38 9.17
C SER A 90 16.51 -1.20 10.42
N ASN A 91 15.47 -1.62 11.15
CA ASN A 91 15.60 -2.44 12.35
C ASN A 91 15.28 -3.91 12.07
N PRO A 92 16.22 -4.68 11.48
CA PRO A 92 16.08 -6.13 11.43
C PRO A 92 16.26 -6.76 12.83
N GLY A 93 16.30 -5.97 13.92
CA GLY A 93 17.10 -6.21 15.14
C GLY A 93 16.46 -7.01 16.27
N ASN A 94 15.14 -7.12 16.36
CA ASN A 94 14.49 -7.87 17.44
C ASN A 94 13.48 -8.87 16.91
N TYR A 95 13.96 -9.99 16.36
CA TYR A 95 13.12 -11.19 16.28
C TYR A 95 12.64 -11.51 17.69
N SER A 96 11.33 -11.52 17.91
CA SER A 96 10.76 -11.80 19.25
C SER A 96 11.01 -13.23 19.75
N PHE A 97 11.71 -14.07 18.98
CA PHE A 97 11.85 -15.51 19.21
C PHE A 97 13.29 -15.98 19.48
N ASN A 98 14.25 -15.09 19.76
CA ASN A 98 15.64 -15.47 20.01
C ASN A 98 16.24 -16.36 18.90
N LEU A 99 15.95 -16.06 17.64
CA LEU A 99 16.55 -16.78 16.51
C LEU A 99 18.04 -16.45 16.41
N GLU A 100 18.88 -17.48 16.30
CA GLU A 100 20.30 -17.31 15.99
C GLU A 100 20.46 -16.60 14.64
N ARG A 101 21.44 -15.68 14.57
CA ARG A 101 21.73 -14.91 13.35
C ARG A 101 23.05 -15.37 12.73
N PRO A 102 23.20 -15.25 11.40
CA PRO A 102 22.18 -14.85 10.42
C PRO A 102 21.17 -15.98 10.16
N ILE A 103 19.92 -15.64 9.81
CA ILE A 103 18.98 -16.66 9.33
C ILE A 103 19.42 -17.07 7.92
N ASP A 104 19.69 -18.35 7.72
CA ASP A 104 20.23 -18.91 6.47
C ASP A 104 19.16 -19.53 5.56
N TYR A 105 17.87 -19.41 5.93
CA TYR A 105 16.74 -19.89 5.16
C TYR A 105 15.72 -18.79 4.85
N ARG A 106 14.86 -19.08 3.87
CA ARG A 106 13.68 -18.28 3.54
C ARG A 106 12.45 -19.18 3.50
N ILE A 107 11.31 -18.66 3.93
CA ILE A 107 10.03 -19.37 3.94
C ILE A 107 9.20 -18.88 2.76
N ALA A 108 8.88 -19.76 1.82
CA ALA A 108 7.89 -19.48 0.79
C ALA A 108 6.50 -19.83 1.32
N TYR A 109 5.65 -18.82 1.52
CA TYR A 109 4.29 -18.99 1.99
C TYR A 109 3.32 -18.86 0.82
N PHE A 110 2.71 -19.96 0.40
CA PHE A 110 1.79 -19.98 -0.74
C PHE A 110 0.35 -19.78 -0.27
N SER A 111 -0.35 -18.83 -0.88
CA SER A 111 -1.78 -18.61 -0.70
C SER A 111 -2.41 -18.14 -2.00
N MET A 112 -3.68 -18.48 -2.20
CA MET A 112 -4.46 -17.95 -3.31
C MET A 112 -4.90 -16.51 -3.06
N GLU A 113 -4.88 -16.04 -1.81
CA GLU A 113 -5.37 -14.72 -1.43
C GLU A 113 -4.46 -14.07 -0.41
N TYR A 114 -4.42 -12.74 -0.36
CA TYR A 114 -3.78 -11.96 0.71
C TYR A 114 -4.52 -10.65 0.99
N GLY A 115 -5.08 -10.53 2.19
CA GLY A 115 -5.77 -9.34 2.70
C GLY A 115 -4.80 -8.30 3.23
N LEU A 116 -4.07 -7.65 2.32
CA LEU A 116 -3.01 -6.69 2.68
C LEU A 116 -3.56 -5.29 2.87
N ALA A 117 -4.13 -4.72 1.82
CA ALA A 117 -4.72 -3.38 1.80
C ALA A 117 -5.95 -3.37 0.88
N GLU A 118 -6.90 -2.47 1.13
CA GLU A 118 -8.11 -2.34 0.29
C GLU A 118 -7.76 -2.01 -1.16
N CYS A 119 -6.76 -1.16 -1.37
CA CYS A 119 -6.25 -0.81 -2.70
C CYS A 119 -5.43 -1.91 -3.39
N VAL A 120 -5.30 -3.09 -2.76
CA VAL A 120 -4.69 -4.30 -3.34
C VAL A 120 -5.70 -5.45 -3.26
N PRO A 121 -6.71 -5.47 -4.16
CA PRO A 121 -7.83 -6.41 -4.07
C PRO A 121 -7.44 -7.80 -4.59
N ILE A 122 -6.59 -8.50 -3.84
CA ILE A 122 -6.14 -9.87 -4.11
C ILE A 122 -6.67 -10.87 -3.07
N TYR A 123 -7.83 -10.57 -2.48
CA TYR A 123 -8.53 -11.45 -1.55
C TYR A 123 -10.05 -11.30 -1.63
N SER A 124 -10.78 -12.28 -1.10
CA SER A 124 -12.25 -12.30 -1.10
C SER A 124 -12.85 -12.49 0.30
N GLY A 125 -12.12 -13.10 1.24
CA GLY A 125 -12.66 -13.40 2.56
C GLY A 125 -11.63 -13.85 3.58
N GLY A 126 -12.06 -14.74 4.50
CA GLY A 126 -11.29 -15.09 5.69
C GLY A 126 -9.91 -15.71 5.43
N LEU A 127 -9.74 -16.47 4.34
CA LEU A 127 -8.43 -17.00 3.96
C LEU A 127 -7.43 -15.87 3.65
N GLY A 128 -7.86 -14.90 2.86
CA GLY A 128 -7.07 -13.72 2.55
C GLY A 128 -6.75 -12.89 3.79
N VAL A 129 -7.73 -12.65 4.66
CA VAL A 129 -7.50 -11.93 5.92
C VAL A 129 -6.42 -12.64 6.76
N LEU A 130 -6.57 -13.94 6.98
CA LEU A 130 -5.61 -14.73 7.76
C LEU A 130 -4.20 -14.68 7.17
N SER A 131 -4.07 -14.94 5.86
CA SER A 131 -2.78 -14.95 5.18
C SER A 131 -2.13 -13.56 5.11
N GLY A 132 -2.94 -12.51 4.94
CA GLY A 132 -2.51 -11.12 5.01
C GLY A 132 -1.98 -10.76 6.39
N ASP A 133 -2.70 -11.07 7.46
CA ASP A 133 -2.27 -10.84 8.84
C ASP A 133 -1.01 -11.63 9.20
N HIS A 134 -0.85 -12.81 8.61
CA HIS A 134 0.39 -13.60 8.73
C HIS A 134 1.58 -12.88 8.10
N LEU A 135 1.43 -12.31 6.90
CA LEU A 135 2.49 -11.51 6.27
C LEU A 135 2.81 -10.24 7.07
N LYS A 136 1.79 -9.54 7.57
CA LYS A 136 1.97 -8.33 8.39
C LYS A 136 2.71 -8.63 9.69
N SER A 137 2.33 -9.72 10.35
CA SER A 137 2.98 -10.19 11.57
C SER A 137 4.41 -10.65 11.29
N ALA A 138 4.65 -11.40 10.21
CA ALA A 138 6.00 -11.79 9.79
C ALA A 138 6.88 -10.56 9.54
N SER A 139 6.35 -9.52 8.89
CA SER A 139 7.05 -8.24 8.69
C SER A 139 7.44 -7.58 10.02
N ASN A 140 6.51 -7.45 10.97
CA ASN A 140 6.79 -6.86 12.28
C ASN A 140 7.79 -7.70 13.11
N LEU A 141 7.78 -9.01 12.93
CA LEU A 141 8.68 -9.94 13.61
C LEU A 141 10.01 -10.17 12.87
N CYS A 142 10.23 -9.44 11.77
CA CYS A 142 11.36 -9.58 10.85
C CYS A 142 11.52 -10.98 10.22
N PHE A 143 10.51 -11.86 10.27
CA PHE A 143 10.59 -13.24 9.78
C PHE A 143 10.95 -13.29 8.28
N PRO A 144 11.89 -14.15 7.84
CA PRO A 144 12.34 -14.22 6.44
C PRO A 144 11.32 -14.98 5.57
N LEU A 145 10.10 -14.43 5.47
CA LEU A 145 8.95 -15.03 4.82
C LEU A 145 8.57 -14.25 3.57
N ILE A 146 8.32 -14.97 2.48
CA ILE A 146 7.95 -14.45 1.17
C ILE A 146 6.57 -15.00 0.82
N GLY A 147 5.59 -14.12 0.63
CA GLY A 147 4.27 -14.47 0.12
C GLY A 147 4.30 -14.79 -1.37
N MET A 148 3.70 -15.92 -1.75
CA MET A 148 3.60 -16.39 -3.13
C MET A 148 2.12 -16.56 -3.49
N GLY A 149 1.64 -15.78 -4.45
CA GLY A 149 0.24 -15.80 -4.87
C GLY A 149 0.02 -15.25 -6.27
N LEU A 150 -1.20 -14.76 -6.51
CA LEU A 150 -1.64 -14.27 -7.81
C LEU A 150 -1.98 -12.78 -7.74
N LEU A 151 -1.59 -12.04 -8.78
CA LEU A 151 -2.03 -10.68 -9.00
C LEU A 151 -3.27 -10.70 -9.92
N TYR A 152 -4.45 -10.71 -9.32
CA TYR A 152 -5.70 -10.80 -10.06
C TYR A 152 -5.99 -9.51 -10.84
N GLN A 153 -6.44 -9.64 -12.10
CA GLN A 153 -6.84 -8.47 -12.91
C GLN A 153 -8.06 -7.75 -12.34
N LYS A 154 -9.05 -8.49 -11.82
CA LYS A 154 -10.36 -7.95 -11.40
C LYS A 154 -10.64 -8.07 -9.91
N GLY A 155 -9.72 -8.67 -9.14
CA GLY A 155 -9.92 -8.97 -7.73
C GLY A 155 -11.22 -9.71 -7.44
N TYR A 156 -11.79 -9.45 -6.26
CA TYR A 156 -13.15 -9.83 -5.91
C TYR A 156 -14.16 -8.77 -6.40
N PHE A 157 -15.40 -9.18 -6.65
CA PHE A 157 -16.41 -8.24 -7.16
C PHE A 157 -16.79 -7.20 -6.11
N LYS A 158 -17.15 -6.00 -6.58
CA LYS A 158 -17.85 -4.99 -5.78
C LYS A 158 -19.34 -5.30 -5.80
N GLN A 159 -19.91 -5.54 -4.62
CA GLN A 159 -21.33 -5.78 -4.44
C GLN A 159 -22.08 -4.45 -4.42
N TYR A 160 -23.21 -4.38 -5.13
CA TYR A 160 -24.20 -3.32 -4.94
C TYR A 160 -25.61 -3.90 -5.07
N LEU A 161 -26.60 -3.19 -4.53
CA LEU A 161 -28.00 -3.59 -4.65
C LEU A 161 -28.66 -2.74 -5.75
N ASN A 162 -29.41 -3.37 -6.63
CA ASN A 162 -30.25 -2.63 -7.57
C ASN A 162 -31.50 -2.05 -6.86
N VAL A 163 -32.32 -1.31 -7.60
CA VAL A 163 -33.55 -0.67 -7.06
C VAL A 163 -34.55 -1.67 -6.46
N ASP A 164 -34.48 -2.93 -6.86
CA ASP A 164 -35.34 -4.02 -6.39
C ASP A 164 -34.70 -4.79 -5.20
N GLY A 165 -33.54 -4.36 -4.72
CA GLY A 165 -32.82 -4.99 -3.60
C GLY A 165 -32.05 -6.25 -3.97
N TRP A 166 -31.92 -6.59 -5.26
CA TRP A 166 -31.12 -7.73 -5.70
C TRP A 166 -29.64 -7.38 -5.77
N GLN A 167 -28.81 -8.30 -5.27
CA GLN A 167 -27.36 -8.23 -5.42
C GLN A 167 -26.98 -8.18 -6.90
N GLN A 168 -26.07 -7.27 -7.22
CA GLN A 168 -25.39 -7.14 -8.48
C GLN A 168 -23.87 -7.13 -8.24
N GLU A 169 -23.12 -7.45 -9.29
CA GLU A 169 -21.68 -7.64 -9.24
C GLU A 169 -21.01 -6.70 -10.24
N LEU A 170 -19.99 -5.99 -9.78
CA LEU A 170 -19.13 -5.16 -10.60
C LEU A 170 -17.69 -5.67 -10.51
N TYR A 171 -17.05 -5.89 -11.65
CA TYR A 171 -15.67 -6.36 -11.76
C TYR A 171 -14.77 -5.31 -12.42
N PRO A 172 -14.37 -4.25 -11.69
CA PRO A 172 -13.47 -3.24 -12.24
C PRO A 172 -12.09 -3.88 -12.51
N ASP A 173 -11.45 -3.45 -13.60
CA ASP A 173 -10.06 -3.83 -13.84
C ASP A 173 -9.13 -3.05 -12.89
N ASN A 174 -8.15 -3.74 -12.33
CA ASN A 174 -7.11 -3.15 -11.49
C ASN A 174 -6.18 -2.27 -12.33
N ASP A 175 -5.97 -1.04 -11.86
CA ASP A 175 -4.98 -0.12 -12.42
C ASP A 175 -3.63 -0.31 -11.73
N PHE A 176 -2.87 -1.31 -12.18
CA PHE A 176 -1.57 -1.67 -11.60
C PHE A 176 -0.55 -0.51 -11.55
N TYR A 177 -0.73 0.56 -12.36
CA TYR A 177 0.17 1.71 -12.37
C TYR A 177 -0.01 2.65 -11.18
N ASN A 178 -1.21 2.63 -10.58
CA ASN A 178 -1.60 3.45 -9.44
C ASN A 178 -1.77 2.61 -8.16
N MET A 179 -1.29 1.37 -8.15
CA MET A 179 -1.27 0.51 -6.98
C MET A 179 0.12 0.52 -6.32
N PRO A 180 0.22 0.24 -5.01
CA PRO A 180 1.49 0.12 -4.29
C PRO A 180 2.21 -1.20 -4.61
N ILE A 181 2.44 -1.46 -5.90
CA ILE A 181 3.11 -2.65 -6.42
C ILE A 181 4.08 -2.26 -7.53
N SER A 182 5.13 -3.04 -7.69
CA SER A 182 6.07 -2.89 -8.80
C SER A 182 6.38 -4.26 -9.40
N PRO A 183 6.58 -4.35 -10.73
CA PRO A 183 7.07 -5.57 -11.33
C PRO A 183 8.50 -5.81 -10.83
N VAL A 184 8.76 -7.01 -10.36
CA VAL A 184 10.13 -7.49 -10.19
C VAL A 184 10.65 -7.80 -11.60
N VAL A 185 11.65 -7.03 -12.02
CA VAL A 185 12.39 -7.27 -13.25
C VAL A 185 13.74 -7.88 -12.88
N ASP A 186 14.30 -8.70 -13.76
CA ASP A 186 15.67 -9.16 -13.60
C ASP A 186 16.59 -7.93 -13.45
N GLY A 187 17.51 -7.98 -12.49
CA GLY A 187 18.51 -6.92 -12.31
C GLY A 187 19.33 -6.76 -13.59
N ALA A 188 19.56 -5.51 -13.99
CA ALA A 188 20.45 -5.18 -15.10
C ALA A 188 21.90 -5.65 -14.84
#